data_AF-A0A9Q9EP50-F1
#
_entry.id   AF-A0A9Q9EP50-F1
#
_cell.length_a   1.000
_cell.length_b   1.000
_cell.length_c   1.000
_cell.angle_alpha   90.00
_cell.angle_beta   90.00
_cell.angle_gamma   90.00
#
_symmetry.space_group_name_H-M   'P 1'
#
loop_
_entity.id
_entity.type
_entity.pdbx_description
1 polymer ?
#
loop_
_entity_poly.entity_id
_entity_poly.type
_entity_poly.pdbx_seq_one_letter_code
_entity_poly.pdbx_strand_id
1 'polypeptide(L)'
;MAPKDCAALLTRMFESGNPLNRNSFQSANHSDLRIEAACLTFNVHKAVVFSSCPKLKTLYDQQLPRGGSNTIELDTPYGELGHEFLRYCYGLDIDISTEPHRSLELEAFDLYRLAVKYDVTGLATMIANTMIKTIGQIDNLARVASIANTFYKSDANVAEASAVRRAFIRRAFALLPPLAEITDVDEGRGREVWSILTANGKFTEQLIRELERSQRVLAGCLKAMEGQKLLFGSAPAASLPEKDPSEEMVL
;
A
#
# COMPACT_ATOMS: atom_id res chain seq x y z
N MET A 1 1.11 -23.83 -13.27
CA MET A 1 -0.07 -23.64 -14.15
C MET A 1 0.14 -24.40 -15.43
N ALA A 2 -0.91 -25.05 -15.96
CA ALA A 2 -0.82 -25.76 -17.22
C ALA A 2 -0.97 -24.76 -18.39
N PRO A 3 -0.35 -25.01 -19.56
CA PRO A 3 -0.37 -24.08 -20.71
C PRO A 3 -1.77 -23.72 -21.25
N LYS A 4 -2.81 -24.46 -20.86
CA LYS A 4 -4.19 -24.25 -21.32
C LYS A 4 -4.90 -23.09 -20.62
N ASP A 5 -4.43 -22.67 -19.45
CA ASP A 5 -5.07 -21.60 -18.67
C ASP A 5 -4.71 -20.20 -19.21
N CYS A 6 -3.51 -20.04 -19.78
CA CYS A 6 -3.01 -18.75 -20.28
C CYS A 6 -3.79 -18.20 -21.49
N ALA A 7 -4.32 -19.07 -22.36
CA ALA A 7 -5.06 -18.64 -23.55
C ALA A 7 -6.48 -18.11 -23.21
N ALA A 8 -7.11 -18.63 -22.16
CA ALA A 8 -8.43 -18.19 -21.71
C ALA A 8 -8.36 -16.82 -20.99
N LEU A 9 -7.25 -16.56 -20.28
CA LEU A 9 -6.98 -15.31 -19.58
C LEU A 9 -6.86 -14.11 -20.53
N LEU A 10 -6.18 -14.27 -21.68
CA LEU A 10 -6.02 -13.21 -22.67
C LEU A 10 -7.35 -12.66 -23.22
N THR A 11 -8.41 -13.47 -23.27
CA THR A 11 -9.71 -13.05 -23.85
C THR A 11 -10.49 -12.08 -22.95
N ARG A 12 -10.23 -12.04 -21.64
CA ARG A 12 -11.01 -11.25 -20.67
C ARG A 12 -10.46 -9.84 -20.38
N MET A 13 -9.22 -9.54 -20.73
CA MET A 13 -8.51 -8.35 -20.22
C MET A 13 -8.79 -7.03 -21.01
N PHE A 14 -9.88 -6.93 -21.77
CA PHE A 14 -9.99 -5.95 -22.86
C PHE A 14 -11.18 -4.99 -22.83
N GLU A 15 -11.36 -4.23 -21.74
CA GLU A 15 -12.25 -3.07 -21.75
C GLU A 15 -11.61 -1.86 -21.04
N SER A 16 -11.91 -0.63 -21.52
CA SER A 16 -11.45 0.72 -21.08
C SER A 16 -10.05 1.24 -21.53
N GLY A 17 -9.93 2.57 -21.76
CA GLY A 17 -8.77 3.29 -22.36
C GLY A 17 -8.96 3.92 -23.77
N ASN A 18 -8.07 4.86 -24.17
CA ASN A 18 -8.08 5.57 -25.46
C ASN A 18 -8.05 4.59 -26.67
N PRO A 19 -8.98 4.72 -27.64
CA PRO A 19 -9.15 3.72 -28.71
C PRO A 19 -7.91 3.53 -29.59
N LEU A 20 -7.10 4.56 -29.83
CA LEU A 20 -5.88 4.42 -30.65
C LEU A 20 -4.82 3.58 -29.95
N ASN A 21 -4.53 3.89 -28.68
CA ASN A 21 -3.56 3.14 -27.88
C ASN A 21 -4.05 1.71 -27.61
N ARG A 22 -5.36 1.52 -27.47
CA ARG A 22 -5.97 0.20 -27.28
C ARG A 22 -5.76 -0.68 -28.52
N ASN A 23 -6.07 -0.15 -29.71
CA ASN A 23 -5.90 -0.88 -30.96
C ASN A 23 -4.43 -1.23 -31.22
N SER A 24 -3.50 -0.34 -30.90
CA SER A 24 -2.06 -0.63 -31.01
C SER A 24 -1.59 -1.69 -30.02
N PHE A 25 -2.03 -1.66 -28.77
CA PHE A 25 -1.66 -2.68 -27.77
C PHE A 25 -2.24 -4.06 -28.10
N GLN A 26 -3.49 -4.12 -28.56
CA GLN A 26 -4.20 -5.38 -28.86
C GLN A 26 -3.76 -6.03 -30.18
N SER A 27 -3.56 -5.24 -31.24
CA SER A 27 -3.27 -5.80 -32.57
C SER A 27 -1.84 -6.28 -32.74
N ALA A 28 -0.90 -5.83 -31.89
CA ALA A 28 0.54 -6.02 -32.04
C ALA A 28 1.10 -5.61 -33.43
N ASN A 29 0.31 -4.91 -34.24
CA ASN A 29 0.72 -4.46 -35.57
C ASN A 29 1.84 -3.45 -35.44
N HIS A 30 2.95 -3.67 -36.15
CA HIS A 30 4.16 -2.86 -36.07
C HIS A 30 4.91 -2.91 -34.72
N SER A 31 4.64 -3.94 -33.91
CA SER A 31 5.47 -4.22 -32.74
C SER A 31 6.92 -4.48 -33.12
N ASP A 32 7.84 -3.90 -32.37
CA ASP A 32 9.29 -3.93 -32.59
C ASP A 32 10.06 -4.37 -31.34
N LEU A 33 9.34 -4.71 -30.26
CA LEU A 33 9.84 -5.22 -29.00
C LEU A 33 8.98 -6.38 -28.51
N ARG A 34 9.62 -7.41 -27.98
CA ARG A 34 9.00 -8.51 -27.25
C ARG A 34 9.27 -8.33 -25.76
N ILE A 35 8.24 -8.49 -24.94
CA ILE A 35 8.36 -8.50 -23.49
C ILE A 35 7.85 -9.84 -22.97
N GLU A 36 8.67 -10.53 -22.21
CA GLU A 36 8.32 -11.80 -21.58
C GLU A 36 8.04 -11.55 -20.10
N ALA A 37 6.92 -12.05 -19.60
CA ALA A 37 6.50 -11.88 -18.21
C ALA A 37 5.95 -13.21 -17.71
N ALA A 38 6.69 -13.89 -16.84
CA ALA A 38 6.43 -15.28 -16.46
C ALA A 38 6.24 -16.18 -17.70
N CYS A 39 5.05 -16.78 -17.89
CA CYS A 39 4.73 -17.64 -19.02
C CYS A 39 4.08 -16.90 -20.21
N LEU A 40 3.87 -15.58 -20.12
CA LEU A 40 3.25 -14.79 -21.18
C LEU A 40 4.30 -14.02 -21.97
N THR A 41 3.99 -13.81 -23.25
CA THR A 41 4.79 -13.01 -24.17
C THR A 41 3.91 -11.93 -24.77
N PHE A 42 4.40 -10.69 -24.74
CA PHE A 42 3.73 -9.51 -25.25
C PHE A 42 4.57 -8.90 -26.38
N ASN A 43 3.95 -8.67 -27.52
CA ASN A 43 4.55 -7.92 -28.61
C ASN A 43 4.12 -6.45 -28.48
N VAL A 44 5.07 -5.55 -28.31
CA VAL A 44 4.85 -4.14 -27.95
C VAL A 44 5.70 -3.20 -28.79
N HIS A 45 5.44 -1.90 -28.66
CA HIS A 45 6.13 -0.83 -29.37
C HIS A 45 7.17 -0.16 -28.45
N LYS A 46 8.44 -0.17 -28.87
CA LYS A 46 9.56 0.50 -28.18
C LYS A 46 9.22 1.95 -27.89
N ALA A 47 8.72 2.68 -28.89
CA ALA A 47 8.40 4.10 -28.75
C ALA A 47 7.42 4.37 -27.60
N VAL A 48 6.39 3.54 -27.45
CA VAL A 48 5.40 3.68 -26.38
C VAL A 48 6.00 3.27 -25.05
N VAL A 49 6.51 2.04 -24.94
CA VAL A 49 6.98 1.48 -23.66
C VAL A 49 8.17 2.25 -23.10
N PHE A 50 9.13 2.65 -23.94
CA PHE A 50 10.32 3.39 -23.49
C PHE A 50 10.01 4.83 -23.08
N SER A 51 8.95 5.43 -23.64
CA SER A 51 8.49 6.76 -23.21
C SER A 51 7.90 6.72 -21.80
N SER A 52 7.15 5.66 -21.48
CA SER A 52 6.50 5.48 -20.18
C SER A 52 7.39 4.82 -19.13
N CYS A 53 8.42 4.07 -19.56
CA CYS A 53 9.35 3.37 -18.69
C CYS A 53 10.80 3.46 -19.21
N PRO A 54 11.54 4.54 -18.87
CA PRO A 54 12.95 4.71 -19.26
C PRO A 54 13.89 3.61 -18.76
N LYS A 55 13.52 2.92 -17.67
CA LYS A 55 14.28 1.77 -17.14
C LYS A 55 14.32 0.61 -18.14
N LEU A 56 13.19 0.32 -18.80
CA LEU A 56 13.14 -0.72 -19.84
C LEU A 56 14.00 -0.36 -21.04
N LYS A 57 14.03 0.92 -21.43
CA LYS A 57 14.97 1.39 -22.46
C LYS A 57 16.42 1.13 -22.08
N THR A 58 16.78 1.44 -20.82
CA THR A 58 18.13 1.21 -20.32
C THR A 58 18.50 -0.28 -20.34
N LEU A 59 17.56 -1.15 -19.93
CA LEU A 59 17.76 -2.61 -19.97
C LEU A 59 17.95 -3.11 -21.41
N TYR A 60 17.15 -2.61 -22.34
CA TYR A 60 17.27 -2.92 -23.76
C TYR A 60 18.61 -2.48 -24.34
N ASP A 61 19.02 -1.24 -24.08
CA ASP A 61 20.27 -0.68 -24.59
C ASP A 61 21.50 -1.43 -24.04
N GLN A 62 21.42 -1.96 -22.81
CA GLN A 62 22.48 -2.77 -22.21
C GLN A 62 22.64 -4.15 -22.87
N GLN A 63 21.60 -4.66 -23.53
CA GLN A 63 21.62 -5.95 -24.23
C GLN A 63 22.14 -5.84 -25.67
N LEU A 64 21.95 -4.69 -26.33
CA LEU A 64 22.36 -4.47 -27.72
C LEU A 64 23.86 -4.76 -28.01
N PRO A 65 24.84 -4.31 -27.19
CA PRO A 65 26.25 -4.57 -27.45
C PRO A 65 26.65 -6.06 -27.40
N ARG A 66 25.78 -6.92 -26.87
CA ARG A 66 26.04 -8.35 -26.67
C ARG A 66 25.42 -9.24 -27.75
N GLY A 67 24.94 -8.65 -28.85
CA GLY A 67 24.13 -9.37 -29.85
C GLY A 67 22.74 -9.72 -29.32
N GLY A 68 22.21 -8.93 -28.39
CA GLY A 68 20.94 -9.16 -27.72
C GLY A 68 19.75 -9.23 -28.68
N SER A 69 18.72 -9.97 -28.26
CA SER A 69 17.45 -10.07 -28.97
C SER A 69 16.59 -8.83 -28.72
N ASN A 70 15.54 -8.63 -29.53
CA ASN A 70 14.50 -7.64 -29.26
C ASN A 70 13.56 -8.08 -28.12
N THR A 71 14.07 -8.76 -27.09
CA THR A 71 13.29 -9.33 -26.00
C THR A 71 13.76 -8.80 -24.65
N ILE A 72 12.83 -8.28 -23.84
CA ILE A 72 13.09 -7.93 -22.44
C ILE A 72 12.28 -8.86 -21.55
N GLU A 73 12.92 -9.43 -20.53
CA GLU A 73 12.24 -10.21 -19.50
C GLU A 73 11.84 -9.28 -18.34
N LEU A 74 10.54 -9.27 -18.03
CA LEU A 74 9.99 -8.65 -16.82
C LEU A 74 10.13 -9.64 -15.66
N ASP A 75 10.80 -9.21 -14.60
CA ASP A 75 10.83 -9.96 -13.34
C ASP A 75 9.50 -9.79 -12.61
N THR A 76 8.54 -10.61 -13.01
CA THR A 76 7.23 -10.74 -12.38
C THR A 76 6.89 -12.22 -12.21
N PRO A 77 6.29 -12.60 -11.07
CA PRO A 77 5.85 -13.97 -10.85
C PRO A 77 4.66 -14.38 -11.74
N TYR A 78 3.92 -13.42 -12.31
CA TYR A 78 2.70 -13.66 -13.08
C TYR A 78 2.69 -12.82 -14.36
N GLY A 79 2.15 -13.39 -15.44
CA GLY A 79 2.11 -12.73 -16.74
C GLY A 79 1.07 -11.62 -16.79
N GLU A 80 -0.03 -11.78 -16.06
CA GLU A 80 -1.16 -10.85 -15.94
C GLU A 80 -0.70 -9.52 -15.32
N LEU A 81 0.19 -9.56 -14.33
CA LEU A 81 0.81 -8.35 -13.78
C LEU A 81 1.68 -7.64 -14.82
N GLY A 82 2.39 -8.42 -15.65
CA GLY A 82 3.11 -7.88 -16.81
C GLY A 82 2.18 -7.21 -17.81
N HIS A 83 1.01 -7.80 -18.06
CA HIS A 83 -0.02 -7.21 -18.92
C HIS A 83 -0.53 -5.87 -18.36
N GLU A 84 -0.93 -5.80 -17.08
CA GLU A 84 -1.42 -4.56 -16.46
C GLU A 84 -0.36 -3.46 -16.41
N PHE A 85 0.88 -3.84 -16.12
CA PHE A 85 2.02 -2.92 -16.20
C PHE A 85 2.18 -2.33 -17.60
N LEU A 86 2.04 -3.16 -18.64
CA LEU A 86 2.15 -2.72 -20.03
C LEU A 86 0.92 -1.91 -20.47
N ARG A 87 -0.29 -2.27 -20.05
CA ARG A 87 -1.50 -1.45 -20.27
C ARG A 87 -1.30 -0.03 -19.76
N TYR A 88 -0.78 0.11 -18.54
CA TYR A 88 -0.44 1.42 -17.99
C TYR A 88 0.55 2.18 -18.87
N CYS A 89 1.60 1.50 -19.37
CA CYS A 89 2.58 2.12 -20.26
C CYS A 89 1.95 2.64 -21.57
N TYR A 90 0.85 2.04 -22.03
CA TYR A 90 0.06 2.50 -23.18
C TYR A 90 -0.98 3.58 -22.82
N GLY A 91 -1.04 4.02 -21.56
CA GLY A 91 -2.06 4.95 -21.07
C GLY A 91 -3.47 4.34 -21.10
N LEU A 92 -3.56 3.02 -20.96
CA LEU A 92 -4.83 2.32 -20.79
C LEU A 92 -5.15 2.20 -19.31
N ASP A 93 -6.45 2.11 -19.02
CA ASP A 93 -6.94 1.83 -17.68
C ASP A 93 -6.45 0.44 -17.26
N ILE A 94 -5.97 0.33 -16.02
CA ILE A 94 -5.56 -0.94 -15.44
C ILE A 94 -6.70 -1.53 -14.61
N ASP A 95 -6.82 -2.85 -14.65
CA ASP A 95 -7.64 -3.60 -13.71
C ASP A 95 -6.70 -4.22 -12.66
N ILE A 96 -6.93 -3.93 -11.39
CA ILE A 96 -6.12 -4.48 -10.29
C ILE A 96 -6.75 -5.81 -9.80
N SER A 97 -7.96 -6.15 -10.26
CA SER A 97 -8.71 -7.36 -9.91
C SER A 97 -8.59 -8.44 -11.00
N THR A 98 -7.38 -8.70 -11.46
CA THR A 98 -7.12 -9.54 -12.64
C THR A 98 -7.32 -11.04 -12.41
N GLU A 99 -7.11 -11.54 -11.18
CA GLU A 99 -7.21 -12.97 -10.90
C GLU A 99 -8.41 -13.32 -9.99
N PRO A 100 -9.29 -14.26 -10.40
CA PRO A 100 -10.43 -14.69 -9.58
C PRO A 100 -10.01 -15.51 -8.33
N HIS A 101 -8.74 -15.88 -8.23
CA HIS A 101 -8.24 -16.82 -7.22
C HIS A 101 -7.26 -16.22 -6.21
N ARG A 102 -6.96 -14.92 -6.29
CA ARG A 102 -6.06 -14.26 -5.35
C ARG A 102 -6.74 -13.05 -4.70
N SER A 103 -6.28 -12.70 -3.52
CA SER A 103 -6.76 -11.52 -2.83
C SER A 103 -6.23 -10.28 -3.57
N LEU A 104 -7.13 -9.35 -3.93
CA LEU A 104 -6.83 -8.06 -4.58
C LEU A 104 -5.60 -7.36 -3.97
N GLU A 105 -5.41 -7.48 -2.66
CA GLU A 105 -4.32 -6.86 -1.92
C GLU A 105 -2.92 -7.39 -2.31
N LEU A 106 -2.82 -8.67 -2.67
CA LEU A 106 -1.56 -9.31 -3.08
C LEU A 106 -1.23 -8.99 -4.54
N GLU A 107 -2.23 -8.94 -5.43
CA GLU A 107 -2.05 -8.51 -6.82
C GLU A 107 -1.62 -7.04 -6.89
N ALA A 108 -2.34 -6.16 -6.19
CA ALA A 108 -1.98 -4.75 -6.07
C ALA A 108 -0.54 -4.60 -5.56
N PHE A 109 -0.15 -5.42 -4.59
CA PHE A 109 1.18 -5.37 -4.04
C PHE A 109 2.28 -5.79 -5.04
N ASP A 110 2.10 -6.90 -5.75
CA ASP A 110 3.10 -7.35 -6.71
C ASP A 110 3.22 -6.37 -7.90
N LEU A 111 2.09 -5.79 -8.34
CA LEU A 111 2.10 -4.74 -9.36
C LEU A 111 2.79 -3.45 -8.86
N TYR A 112 2.57 -3.07 -7.60
CA TYR A 112 3.27 -1.95 -6.97
C TYR A 112 4.80 -2.16 -6.97
N ARG A 113 5.26 -3.36 -6.60
CA ARG A 113 6.69 -3.70 -6.63
C ARG A 113 7.26 -3.64 -8.03
N LEU A 114 6.54 -4.16 -9.02
CA LEU A 114 6.94 -4.10 -10.40
C LEU A 114 7.09 -2.63 -10.86
N ALA A 115 6.11 -1.78 -10.53
CA ALA A 115 6.14 -0.35 -10.83
C ALA A 115 7.34 0.36 -10.19
N VAL A 116 7.65 0.08 -8.92
CA VAL A 116 8.83 0.64 -8.24
C VAL A 116 10.14 0.14 -8.87
N LYS A 117 10.24 -1.17 -9.13
CA LYS A 117 11.44 -1.79 -9.71
C LYS A 117 11.80 -1.19 -11.07
N TYR A 118 10.79 -0.94 -11.89
CA TYR A 118 10.94 -0.38 -13.23
C TYR A 118 10.78 1.15 -13.29
N ASP A 119 10.76 1.81 -12.14
CA ASP A 119 10.71 3.28 -12.00
C ASP A 119 9.51 3.95 -12.71
N VAL A 120 8.36 3.29 -12.67
CA VAL A 120 7.08 3.81 -13.20
C VAL A 120 6.32 4.47 -12.05
N THR A 121 6.80 5.65 -11.63
CA THR A 121 6.34 6.36 -10.42
C THR A 121 4.85 6.67 -10.40
N GLY A 122 4.26 7.00 -11.56
CA GLY A 122 2.82 7.24 -11.70
C GLY A 122 1.97 6.01 -11.39
N LEU A 123 2.38 4.84 -11.90
CA LEU A 123 1.74 3.55 -11.61
C LEU A 123 1.89 3.18 -10.14
N ALA A 124 3.12 3.30 -9.61
CA ALA A 124 3.39 3.02 -8.20
C ALA A 124 2.52 3.89 -7.27
N THR A 125 2.37 5.18 -7.58
CA THR A 125 1.53 6.12 -6.81
C THR A 125 0.05 5.75 -6.90
N MET A 126 -0.44 5.45 -8.11
CA MET A 126 -1.82 5.03 -8.34
C MET A 126 -2.16 3.80 -7.51
N ILE A 127 -1.34 2.75 -7.59
CA ILE A 127 -1.56 1.50 -6.87
C ILE A 127 -1.44 1.71 -5.36
N ALA A 128 -0.44 2.48 -4.89
CA ALA A 128 -0.30 2.79 -3.48
C ALA A 128 -1.55 3.46 -2.91
N ASN A 129 -2.14 4.42 -3.64
CA ASN A 129 -3.37 5.08 -3.22
C ASN A 129 -4.56 4.11 -3.15
N THR A 130 -4.69 3.21 -4.12
CA THR A 130 -5.71 2.16 -4.09
C THR A 130 -5.51 1.24 -2.89
N MET A 131 -4.27 0.74 -2.67
CA MET A 131 -3.94 -0.10 -1.53
C MET A 131 -4.25 0.60 -0.21
N ILE A 132 -3.88 1.87 -0.03
CA ILE A 132 -4.16 2.63 1.21
C ILE A 132 -5.67 2.68 1.49
N LYS A 133 -6.49 2.90 0.47
CA LYS A 133 -7.96 2.89 0.61
C LYS A 133 -8.46 1.50 1.02
N THR A 134 -8.01 0.44 0.34
CA THR A 134 -8.40 -0.94 0.65
C THR A 134 -7.96 -1.36 2.05
N ILE A 135 -6.73 -1.01 2.46
CA ILE A 135 -6.22 -1.27 3.81
C ILE A 135 -7.12 -0.61 4.86
N GLY A 136 -7.55 0.63 4.62
CA GLY A 136 -8.46 1.35 5.51
C GLY A 136 -9.80 0.64 5.75
N GLN A 137 -10.20 -0.27 4.86
CA GLN A 137 -11.45 -1.04 4.94
C GLN A 137 -11.28 -2.40 5.64
N ILE A 138 -10.05 -2.89 5.84
CA ILE A 138 -9.81 -4.19 6.48
C ILE A 138 -10.16 -4.08 7.96
N ASP A 139 -11.14 -4.80 8.45
CA ASP A 139 -11.63 -4.79 9.84
C ASP A 139 -10.97 -5.86 10.75
N ASN A 140 -10.15 -6.72 10.17
CA ASN A 140 -9.53 -7.84 10.86
C ASN A 140 -8.01 -7.64 11.05
N LEU A 141 -7.57 -7.54 12.30
CA LEU A 141 -6.15 -7.32 12.65
C LEU A 141 -5.23 -8.44 12.16
N ALA A 142 -5.66 -9.70 12.24
CA ALA A 142 -4.87 -10.84 11.76
C ALA A 142 -4.66 -10.78 10.24
N ARG A 143 -5.68 -10.37 9.49
CA ARG A 143 -5.59 -10.13 8.03
C ARG A 143 -4.64 -8.96 7.72
N VAL A 144 -4.75 -7.83 8.42
CA VAL A 144 -3.83 -6.69 8.28
C VAL A 144 -2.38 -7.14 8.53
N ALA A 145 -2.13 -7.88 9.61
CA ALA A 145 -0.80 -8.37 9.96
C ALA A 145 -0.25 -9.37 8.94
N SER A 146 -1.08 -10.29 8.44
CA SER A 146 -0.68 -11.28 7.43
C SER A 146 -0.27 -10.63 6.11
N ILE A 147 -1.08 -9.69 5.60
CA ILE A 147 -0.79 -8.96 4.36
C ILE A 147 0.44 -8.06 4.56
N ALA A 148 0.50 -7.33 5.68
CA ALA A 148 1.66 -6.52 6.02
C ALA A 148 2.94 -7.38 6.04
N ASN A 149 2.95 -8.51 6.74
CA ASN A 149 4.12 -9.38 6.79
C ASN A 149 4.57 -9.86 5.40
N THR A 150 3.62 -10.19 4.52
CA THR A 150 3.91 -10.54 3.13
C THR A 150 4.58 -9.38 2.40
N PHE A 151 4.08 -8.16 2.62
CA PHE A 151 4.67 -6.91 2.11
C PHE A 151 6.11 -6.72 2.63
N TYR A 152 6.34 -6.87 3.93
CA TYR A 152 7.67 -6.67 4.55
C TYR A 152 8.72 -7.68 4.11
N LYS A 153 8.35 -8.96 3.99
CA LYS A 153 9.28 -10.03 3.60
C LYS A 153 9.79 -9.87 2.18
N SER A 154 8.94 -9.37 1.31
CA SER A 154 9.22 -9.28 -0.11
C SER A 154 9.84 -7.94 -0.52
N ASP A 155 9.77 -6.91 0.33
CA ASP A 155 10.26 -5.57 0.02
C ASP A 155 11.20 -4.97 1.08
N ALA A 156 12.04 -5.81 1.70
CA ALA A 156 12.91 -5.42 2.82
C ALA A 156 13.84 -4.21 2.53
N ASN A 157 14.14 -3.92 1.24
CA ASN A 157 15.06 -2.85 0.82
C ASN A 157 14.36 -1.54 0.42
N VAL A 158 13.05 -1.54 0.13
CA VAL A 158 12.24 -0.32 -0.08
C VAL A 158 11.40 0.02 1.17
N ALA A 159 11.39 -0.90 2.14
CA ALA A 159 10.51 -0.92 3.31
C ALA A 159 10.59 0.31 4.22
N GLU A 160 11.69 1.05 4.32
CA GLU A 160 11.81 2.08 5.36
C GLU A 160 10.93 3.33 5.14
N ALA A 161 10.40 3.58 3.94
CA ALA A 161 9.74 4.86 3.62
C ALA A 161 8.34 4.81 2.96
N SER A 162 7.76 3.65 2.61
CA SER A 162 6.54 3.63 1.78
C SER A 162 5.26 4.11 2.51
N ALA A 163 4.40 4.86 1.81
CA ALA A 163 3.11 5.33 2.34
C ALA A 163 2.15 4.18 2.66
N VAL A 164 2.19 3.12 1.85
CA VAL A 164 1.42 1.88 2.03
C VAL A 164 1.72 1.24 3.38
N ARG A 165 3.01 1.20 3.76
CA ARG A 165 3.44 0.66 5.03
C ARG A 165 2.88 1.45 6.22
N ARG A 166 2.92 2.78 6.15
CA ARG A 166 2.30 3.64 7.18
C ARG A 166 0.79 3.39 7.29
N ALA A 167 0.11 3.11 6.18
CA ALA A 167 -1.30 2.76 6.21
C ALA A 167 -1.56 1.42 6.91
N PHE A 168 -0.75 0.38 6.66
CA PHE A 168 -0.85 -0.89 7.40
C PHE A 168 -0.64 -0.69 8.90
N ILE A 169 0.38 0.08 9.29
CA ILE A 169 0.66 0.41 10.69
C ILE A 169 -0.53 1.15 11.31
N ARG A 170 -0.99 2.25 10.70
CA ARG A 170 -2.13 3.04 11.19
C ARG A 170 -3.40 2.20 11.31
N ARG A 171 -3.65 1.31 10.35
CA ARG A 171 -4.82 0.45 10.39
C ARG A 171 -4.71 -0.59 11.49
N ALA A 172 -3.55 -1.24 11.63
CA ALA A 172 -3.30 -2.17 12.74
C ALA A 172 -3.54 -1.49 14.09
N PHE A 173 -3.03 -0.26 14.26
CA PHE A 173 -3.29 0.56 15.44
C PHE A 173 -4.77 0.83 15.69
N ALA A 174 -5.52 1.20 14.66
CA ALA A 174 -6.96 1.48 14.79
C ALA A 174 -7.79 0.24 15.15
N LEU A 175 -7.28 -0.96 14.87
CA LEU A 175 -7.94 -2.23 15.19
C LEU A 175 -7.49 -2.83 16.52
N LEU A 176 -6.43 -2.30 17.13
CA LEU A 176 -6.02 -2.71 18.46
C LEU A 176 -7.04 -2.17 19.48
N PRO A 177 -7.52 -3.00 20.42
CA PRO A 177 -8.34 -2.50 21.52
C PRO A 177 -7.54 -1.47 22.34
N PRO A 178 -8.23 -0.50 22.99
CA PRO A 178 -7.59 0.46 23.87
C PRO A 178 -6.73 -0.27 24.91
N LEU A 179 -5.52 0.24 25.17
CA LEU A 179 -4.58 -0.34 26.16
C LEU A 179 -5.22 -0.54 27.55
N ALA A 180 -6.22 0.27 27.90
CA ALA A 180 -6.97 0.18 29.16
C ALA A 180 -7.99 -0.98 29.21
N GLU A 181 -8.41 -1.54 28.07
CA GLU A 181 -9.27 -2.73 28.02
C GLU A 181 -8.46 -4.03 27.98
N ILE A 182 -7.18 -3.96 27.59
CA ILE A 182 -6.27 -5.12 27.58
C ILE A 182 -5.91 -5.57 29.01
N THR A 183 -6.06 -4.70 30.01
CA THR A 183 -5.83 -5.06 31.41
C THR A 183 -6.96 -5.89 32.03
N ASP A 184 -8.16 -5.91 31.42
CA ASP A 184 -9.33 -6.66 31.91
C ASP A 184 -9.84 -7.74 30.93
N VAL A 185 -9.41 -7.73 29.67
CA VAL A 185 -9.83 -8.73 28.68
C VAL A 185 -8.87 -9.91 28.66
N ASP A 186 -9.43 -11.10 28.95
CA ASP A 186 -8.96 -12.46 28.68
C ASP A 186 -7.54 -12.52 28.08
N GLU A 187 -6.56 -12.80 28.95
CA GLU A 187 -5.14 -12.90 28.61
C GLU A 187 -4.87 -13.74 27.35
N GLY A 188 -5.76 -14.68 27.00
CA GLY A 188 -5.70 -15.44 25.75
C GLY A 188 -5.73 -14.57 24.49
N ARG A 189 -6.62 -13.58 24.43
CA ARG A 189 -6.81 -12.71 23.25
C ARG A 189 -5.68 -11.68 23.13
N GLY A 190 -5.21 -11.17 24.26
CA GLY A 190 -4.00 -10.34 24.34
C GLY A 190 -2.76 -11.12 23.88
N ARG A 191 -2.57 -12.35 24.35
CA ARG A 191 -1.48 -13.25 23.92
C ARG A 191 -1.58 -13.61 22.44
N GLU A 192 -2.77 -13.79 21.88
CA GLU A 192 -2.96 -14.08 20.45
C GLU A 192 -2.58 -12.88 19.58
N VAL A 193 -3.05 -11.67 19.92
CA VAL A 193 -2.66 -10.44 19.22
C VAL A 193 -1.15 -10.20 19.32
N TRP A 194 -0.57 -10.37 20.52
CA TRP A 194 0.87 -10.27 20.72
C TRP A 194 1.65 -11.36 19.98
N SER A 195 1.15 -12.58 19.89
CA SER A 195 1.73 -13.69 19.11
C SER A 195 1.70 -13.40 17.61
N ILE A 196 0.57 -12.90 17.08
CA ILE A 196 0.43 -12.50 15.67
C ILE A 196 1.38 -11.34 15.34
N LEU A 197 1.51 -10.38 16.27
CA LEU A 197 2.44 -9.28 16.11
C LEU A 197 3.89 -9.78 16.19
N THR A 198 4.28 -10.60 17.17
CA THR A 198 5.66 -11.06 17.41
C THR A 198 6.16 -12.17 16.49
N ALA A 199 5.28 -12.99 15.91
CA ALA A 199 5.64 -13.98 14.88
C ALA A 199 6.20 -13.33 13.59
N ASN A 200 6.04 -12.01 13.44
CA ASN A 200 6.40 -11.23 12.25
C ASN A 200 7.52 -10.22 12.54
N GLY A 201 8.58 -10.67 13.23
CA GLY A 201 9.60 -9.89 13.94
C GLY A 201 10.01 -8.51 13.38
N LYS A 202 10.25 -8.37 12.06
CA LYS A 202 10.61 -7.06 11.47
C LYS A 202 9.45 -6.05 11.43
N PHE A 203 8.23 -6.53 11.17
CA PHE A 203 7.02 -5.70 11.26
C PHE A 203 6.75 -5.31 12.70
N THR A 204 6.93 -6.25 13.63
CA THR A 204 6.77 -6.03 15.07
C THR A 204 7.72 -4.96 15.57
N GLU A 205 9.01 -5.05 15.26
CA GLU A 205 10.00 -4.07 15.71
C GLU A 205 9.67 -2.66 15.23
N GLN A 206 9.20 -2.51 13.98
CA GLN A 206 8.80 -1.22 13.47
C GLN A 206 7.47 -0.72 14.04
N LEU A 207 6.52 -1.62 14.30
CA LEU A 207 5.28 -1.28 14.99
C LEU A 207 5.57 -0.84 16.43
N ILE A 208 6.47 -1.54 17.12
CA ILE A 208 6.95 -1.22 18.49
C ILE A 208 7.66 0.14 18.49
N ARG A 209 8.57 0.40 17.53
CA ARG A 209 9.23 1.72 17.44
C ARG A 209 8.25 2.86 17.23
N GLU A 210 7.22 2.67 16.38
CA GLU A 210 6.18 3.69 16.17
C GLU A 210 5.23 3.80 17.38
N LEU A 211 4.95 2.71 18.08
CA LEU A 211 4.25 2.68 19.37
C LEU A 211 5.00 3.55 20.40
N GLU A 212 6.28 3.28 20.60
CA GLU A 212 7.16 4.01 21.53
C GLU A 212 7.33 5.47 21.14
N ARG A 213 7.38 5.77 19.83
CA ARG A 213 7.43 7.14 19.33
C ARG A 213 6.12 7.88 19.64
N SER A 214 4.98 7.25 19.38
CA SER A 214 3.66 7.82 19.65
C SER A 214 3.42 8.01 21.14
N GLN A 215 3.82 7.05 21.98
CA GLN A 215 3.77 7.17 23.44
C GLN A 215 4.65 8.31 23.97
N ARG A 216 5.86 8.48 23.43
CA ARG A 216 6.73 9.62 23.79
C ARG A 216 6.12 10.96 23.41
N VAL A 217 5.50 11.06 22.23
CA VAL A 217 4.78 12.27 21.81
C VAL A 217 3.60 12.55 22.75
N LEU A 218 2.78 11.54 23.06
CA LEU A 218 1.66 11.68 23.99
C LEU A 218 2.12 12.08 25.40
N ALA A 219 3.17 11.47 25.92
CA ALA A 219 3.75 11.83 27.22
C ALA A 219 4.31 13.26 27.22
N GLY A 220 4.90 13.70 26.10
CA GLY A 220 5.34 15.08 25.90
C GLY A 220 4.17 16.07 25.88
N CYS A 221 3.09 15.74 25.18
CA CYS A 221 1.87 16.53 25.16
C CYS A 221 1.22 16.60 26.55
N LEU A 222 1.13 15.49 27.28
CA LEU A 222 0.63 15.45 28.66
C LEU A 222 1.44 16.33 29.60
N LYS A 223 2.78 16.23 29.56
CA LYS A 223 3.67 17.11 30.33
C LYS A 223 3.53 18.58 29.93
N ALA A 224 3.34 18.88 28.65
CA ALA A 224 3.11 20.24 28.18
C ALA A 224 1.76 20.79 28.69
N MET A 225 0.71 19.96 28.71
CA MET A 225 -0.59 20.32 29.27
C MET A 225 -0.55 20.49 30.80
N GLU A 226 0.20 19.65 31.51
CA GLU A 226 0.44 19.80 32.97
C GLU A 226 1.27 21.05 33.27
N GLY A 227 2.29 21.34 32.45
CA GLY A 227 3.08 22.57 32.52
C GLY A 227 2.24 23.82 32.24
N GLN A 228 1.28 23.74 31.29
CA GLN A 228 0.31 24.81 31.07
C GLN A 228 -0.68 24.95 32.23
N LYS A 229 -1.15 23.85 32.84
CA LYS A 229 -1.96 23.92 34.07
C LYS A 229 -1.20 24.56 35.24
N LEU A 230 0.12 24.40 35.31
CA LEU A 230 0.97 25.03 36.32
C LEU A 230 1.24 26.51 36.02
N LEU A 231 1.35 26.90 34.74
CA LEU A 231 1.52 28.29 34.30
C LEU A 231 0.21 29.09 34.35
N PHE A 232 -0.92 28.46 34.07
CA PHE A 232 -2.27 28.99 34.21
C PHE A 232 -2.93 28.45 35.47
N GLY A 233 -2.15 28.39 36.56
CA GLY A 233 -2.60 27.92 37.87
C GLY A 233 -4.03 28.38 38.14
N SER A 234 -4.85 27.43 38.59
CA SER A 234 -6.26 27.58 38.94
C SER A 234 -6.56 29.03 39.30
N ALA A 235 -7.30 29.73 38.42
CA ALA A 235 -7.87 31.01 38.78
C ALA A 235 -8.50 30.79 40.17
N PRO A 236 -8.10 31.57 41.20
CA PRO A 236 -8.71 31.43 42.51
C PRO A 236 -10.20 31.50 42.27
N ALA A 237 -10.94 30.49 42.74
CA ALA A 237 -12.38 30.46 42.61
C ALA A 237 -12.87 31.83 43.05
N ALA A 238 -13.32 32.65 42.09
CA ALA A 238 -13.90 33.93 42.39
C ALA A 238 -15.08 33.58 43.28
N SER A 239 -14.96 33.90 44.56
CA SER A 239 -16.05 33.80 45.52
C SER A 239 -17.20 34.56 44.89
N LEU A 240 -18.18 33.82 44.38
CA LEU A 240 -19.43 34.40 43.95
C LEU A 240 -19.94 35.20 45.15
N PRO A 241 -20.27 36.50 44.97
CA PRO A 241 -20.87 37.25 46.06
C PRO A 241 -22.10 36.48 46.51
N GLU A 242 -22.14 36.12 47.80
CA GLU A 242 -23.33 35.56 48.42
C GLU A 242 -24.49 36.51 48.07
N LYS A 243 -25.42 36.01 47.26
CA LYS A 243 -26.65 36.71 46.96
C LYS A 243 -27.43 36.76 48.26
N ASP A 244 -27.49 37.95 48.85
CA ASP A 244 -28.36 38.24 49.99
C ASP A 244 -29.81 37.87 49.60
N PRO A 245 -30.47 36.95 50.32
CA PRO A 245 -31.81 36.47 49.97
C PRO A 245 -32.93 37.50 50.21
N SER A 246 -32.60 38.78 50.39
CA SER A 246 -33.56 39.87 50.64
C SER A 246 -34.02 40.66 49.40
N GLU A 247 -33.52 40.36 48.20
CA GLU A 247 -33.99 40.99 46.94
C GLU A 247 -34.74 40.00 46.03
N GLU A 248 -35.90 39.52 46.47
CA GLU A 248 -36.92 38.96 45.55
C GLU A 248 -38.33 39.32 46.05
N MET A 249 -38.59 40.61 46.19
CA MET A 249 -39.93 41.15 46.28
C MET A 249 -39.89 42.59 45.77
N VAL A 250 -40.26 42.80 44.50
CA VAL A 250 -41.01 43.95 43.95
C VAL A 250 -40.96 43.85 42.42
N LEU A 251 -42.16 43.66 41.86
CA LEU A 251 -42.62 43.75 40.46
C LEU A 251 -42.44 42.53 39.55
#